data_AF-A0A849R500-F1
#
_entry.id   AF-A0A849R500-F1
#
_cell.length_a   1.000
_cell.length_b   1.000
_cell.length_c   1.000
_cell.angle_alpha   90.00
_cell.angle_beta   90.00
_cell.angle_gamma   90.00
#
_symmetry.space_group_name_H-M   'P 1'
#
loop_
_entity.id
_entity.type
_entity.pdbx_description
1 polymer ?
#
loop_
_entity_poly.entity_id
_entity_poly.type
_entity_poly.pdbx_seq_one_letter_code
_entity_poly.pdbx_strand_id
1 'polypeptide(L)'
;MKKLHLAISTNKIEETIKDYSLRFGMEPCAYVIGEYALWRTETLNVSIRQDALCTPGSLRHLGWEDTSATEFSKEADVNGVVWERFAAQHQADEINEIWPETNYHPE
;
A
#
# COMPACT_ATOMS: atom_id res chain seq x y z
N MET A 1 -11.67 -0.07 -13.51
CA MET A 1 -10.57 -0.94 -13.98
C MET A 1 -9.78 -1.37 -12.76
N LYS A 2 -9.23 -2.60 -12.72
CA LYS A 2 -8.44 -3.06 -11.58
C LYS A 2 -7.00 -2.55 -11.69
N LYS A 3 -6.44 -2.04 -10.59
CA LYS A 3 -5.00 -1.72 -10.48
C LYS A 3 -4.35 -2.73 -9.54
N LEU A 4 -3.19 -3.25 -9.93
CA LEU A 4 -2.45 -4.15 -9.05
C LEU A 4 -1.93 -3.35 -7.86
N HIS A 5 -2.07 -3.90 -6.65
CA HIS A 5 -1.46 -3.36 -5.44
C HIS A 5 -0.32 -4.26 -4.98
N LEU A 6 0.81 -3.65 -4.62
CA LEU A 6 1.98 -4.32 -4.07
C LEU A 6 2.34 -3.67 -2.72
N ALA A 7 2.31 -4.44 -1.64
CA ALA A 7 2.72 -3.97 -0.32
C ALA A 7 4.01 -4.63 0.14
N ILE A 8 5.02 -3.82 0.46
CA ILE A 8 6.36 -4.29 0.88
C ILE A 8 6.63 -3.87 2.34
N SER A 9 7.22 -4.76 3.13
CA SER A 9 7.73 -4.40 4.45
C SER A 9 9.09 -3.71 4.30
N THR A 10 9.34 -2.63 5.04
CA THR A 10 10.66 -2.00 5.11
C THR A 10 10.87 -1.32 6.45
N ASN A 11 12.10 -1.32 6.96
CA ASN A 11 12.51 -0.53 8.12
C ASN A 11 13.31 0.72 7.73
N LYS A 12 13.25 1.09 6.44
CA LYS A 12 13.99 2.22 5.86
C LYS A 12 13.05 3.14 5.11
N ILE A 13 12.01 3.64 5.78
CA ILE A 13 10.90 4.35 5.12
C ILE A 13 11.41 5.54 4.29
N GLU A 14 12.16 6.46 4.88
CA GLU A 14 12.63 7.67 4.19
C GLU A 14 13.64 7.37 3.06
N GLU A 15 14.50 6.37 3.23
CA GLU A 15 15.41 5.92 2.16
C GLU A 15 14.63 5.27 1.01
N THR A 16 13.60 4.46 1.35
CA THR A 16 12.75 3.79 0.36
C THR A 16 11.91 4.82 -0.40
N ILE A 17 11.42 5.87 0.26
CA ILE A 17 10.71 6.96 -0.42
C ILE A 17 11.63 7.61 -1.47
N LYS A 18 12.87 7.96 -1.11
CA LYS A 18 13.82 8.56 -2.06
C LYS A 18 14.09 7.64 -3.26
N ASP A 19 14.28 6.35 -3.03
CA ASP A 19 14.53 5.38 -4.10
C ASP A 19 13.28 5.15 -4.98
N TYR A 20 12.12 4.91 -4.37
CA TYR A 20 10.90 4.57 -5.09
C TYR A 20 10.33 5.79 -5.82
N SER A 21 10.42 6.99 -5.25
CA SER A 21 10.02 8.22 -5.94
C SER A 21 10.86 8.45 -7.20
N LEU A 22 12.16 8.14 -7.17
CA LEU A 22 13.01 8.19 -8.37
C LEU A 22 12.60 7.13 -9.41
N ARG A 23 12.30 5.90 -8.99
CA ARG A 23 11.89 4.80 -9.87
C ARG A 23 10.53 5.03 -10.52
N PHE A 24 9.58 5.58 -9.75
CA PHE A 24 8.22 5.85 -10.22
C PHE A 24 8.09 7.23 -10.87
N GLY A 25 9.09 8.11 -10.71
CA GLY A 25 9.07 9.47 -11.24
C GLY A 25 8.06 10.39 -10.53
N MET A 26 7.63 10.03 -9.31
CA MET A 26 6.63 10.78 -8.54
C MET A 26 6.79 10.54 -7.03
N GLU A 27 6.41 11.52 -6.22
CA GLU A 27 6.35 11.37 -4.76
C GLU A 27 5.14 10.52 -4.32
N PRO A 28 5.17 9.93 -3.12
CA PRO A 28 4.02 9.21 -2.58
C PRO A 28 2.83 10.16 -2.36
N CYS A 29 1.61 9.69 -2.61
CA CYS A 29 0.38 10.43 -2.34
C CYS A 29 -0.04 10.35 -0.87
N ALA A 30 0.53 9.43 -0.09
CA ALA A 30 0.40 9.38 1.36
C ALA A 30 1.75 9.02 2.00
N TYR A 31 2.11 9.68 3.09
CA TYR A 31 3.34 9.43 3.84
C TYR A 31 3.12 9.65 5.35
N VAL A 32 3.59 8.69 6.14
CA VAL A 32 3.68 8.77 7.61
C VAL A 32 5.12 8.53 8.02
N ILE A 33 5.67 9.48 8.78
CA ILE A 33 7.08 9.50 9.18
C ILE A 33 7.46 8.19 9.87
N GLY A 34 8.47 7.49 9.36
CA GLY A 34 8.98 6.24 9.91
C GLY A 34 8.03 5.03 9.82
N GLU A 35 6.85 5.17 9.20
CA GLU A 35 5.84 4.11 9.27
C GLU A 35 5.29 3.66 7.91
N TYR A 36 4.97 4.56 6.99
CA TYR A 36 4.19 4.21 5.80
C TYR A 36 4.41 5.17 4.63
N ALA A 37 4.35 4.65 3.40
CA ALA A 37 4.14 5.47 2.22
C ALA A 37 3.34 4.71 1.15
N LEU A 38 2.61 5.47 0.32
CA LEU A 38 1.76 4.97 -0.76
C LEU A 38 2.01 5.74 -2.05
N TRP A 39 2.27 5.02 -3.13
CA TRP A 39 2.27 5.53 -4.50
C TRP A 39 1.09 4.97 -5.26
N ARG A 40 0.38 5.86 -5.97
CA ARG A 40 -0.70 5.50 -6.88
C ARG A 40 -0.30 5.92 -8.28
N THR A 41 -0.05 4.94 -9.14
CA THR A 41 0.26 5.19 -10.55
C THR A 41 -0.94 4.87 -11.43
N GLU A 42 -0.79 4.99 -12.74
CA GLU A 42 -1.84 4.66 -13.69
C GLU A 42 -2.24 3.17 -13.63
N THR A 43 -1.26 2.27 -13.46
CA THR A 43 -1.46 0.81 -13.59
C THR A 43 -1.09 0.01 -12.33
N LEU A 44 -0.34 0.61 -11.41
CA LEU A 44 0.20 -0.04 -10.22
C LEU A 44 0.07 0.89 -9.00
N ASN A 45 -0.40 0.34 -7.89
CA ASN A 45 -0.32 0.97 -6.58
C ASN A 45 0.76 0.26 -5.77
N VAL A 46 1.65 1.00 -5.11
CA VAL A 46 2.69 0.42 -4.26
C VAL A 46 2.59 1.05 -2.89
N SER A 47 2.53 0.23 -1.84
CA SER A 47 2.68 0.70 -0.47
C SER A 47 3.91 0.08 0.19
N ILE A 48 4.50 0.83 1.11
CA ILE A 48 5.53 0.33 2.01
C ILE A 48 5.09 0.56 3.44
N ARG A 49 5.41 -0.37 4.33
CA ARG A 49 5.12 -0.21 5.76
C ARG A 49 6.24 -0.76 6.61
N GLN A 50 6.55 -0.06 7.70
CA GLN A 50 7.33 -0.63 8.78
C GLN A 50 6.44 -1.56 9.60
N ASP A 51 6.63 -2.87 9.40
CA ASP A 51 5.86 -3.90 10.08
C ASP A 51 6.82 -4.84 10.82
N ALA A 52 6.80 -4.78 12.15
CA ALA A 52 7.68 -5.61 12.99
C ALA A 52 7.40 -7.12 12.86
N LEU A 53 6.23 -7.50 12.32
CA LEU A 53 5.86 -8.89 12.09
C LEU A 53 6.34 -9.42 10.74
N CYS A 54 6.84 -8.54 9.86
CA CYS A 54 7.30 -8.91 8.52
C CYS A 54 8.80 -8.63 8.36
N THR A 55 9.52 -9.53 7.70
CA THR A 55 10.94 -9.32 7.39
C THR A 55 11.11 -8.08 6.49
N PRO A 56 11.98 -7.11 6.83
CA PRO A 56 12.24 -5.98 5.94
C PRO A 56 12.69 -6.44 4.55
N GLY A 57 12.14 -5.81 3.51
CA GLY A 57 12.33 -6.18 2.11
C GLY A 57 11.39 -7.30 1.61
N SER A 58 10.53 -7.86 2.47
CA SER A 58 9.58 -8.91 2.06
C SER A 58 8.28 -8.34 1.52
N LEU A 59 7.63 -9.13 0.66
CA LEU A 59 6.23 -8.93 0.28
C LEU A 59 5.33 -9.14 1.52
N ARG A 60 4.42 -8.20 1.79
CA ARG A 60 3.36 -8.34 2.81
C ARG A 60 2.10 -8.94 2.19
N HIS A 61 1.62 -8.34 1.10
CA HIS A 61 0.50 -8.83 0.32
C HIS A 61 0.56 -8.29 -1.12
N LEU A 62 -0.15 -8.97 -2.01
CA LEU A 62 -0.60 -8.43 -3.30
C LEU A 62 -2.07 -8.03 -3.18
N GLY A 63 -2.59 -7.33 -4.16
CA GLY A 63 -4.02 -7.12 -4.23
C GLY A 63 -4.52 -6.46 -5.49
N TRP A 64 -5.84 -6.33 -5.57
CA TRP A 64 -6.52 -5.55 -6.59
C TRP A 64 -7.24 -4.38 -5.92
N GLU A 65 -6.79 -3.17 -6.26
CA GLU A 65 -7.67 -2.02 -6.13
C GLU A 65 -8.71 -2.11 -7.26
N ASP A 66 -9.95 -2.34 -6.87
CA ASP A 66 -11.08 -2.58 -7.75
C ASP A 66 -12.22 -1.64 -7.39
N THR A 67 -12.57 -0.74 -8.31
CA THR A 67 -13.67 0.22 -8.13
C THR A 67 -15.04 -0.44 -7.96
N SER A 68 -15.17 -1.73 -8.27
CA SER A 68 -16.38 -2.53 -8.04
C SER A 68 -16.37 -3.30 -6.72
N ALA A 69 -15.33 -3.17 -5.89
CA ALA A 69 -15.30 -3.79 -4.58
C ALA A 69 -16.22 -3.03 -3.61
N THR A 70 -17.25 -3.72 -3.12
CA THR A 70 -18.20 -3.20 -2.11
C THR A 70 -17.73 -3.43 -0.68
N GLU A 71 -16.70 -4.28 -0.50
CA GLU A 71 -16.09 -4.60 0.78
C GLU A 71 -14.59 -4.90 0.59
N PHE A 72 -13.83 -4.84 1.68
CA PHE A 72 -12.47 -5.37 1.73
C PHE A 72 -12.53 -6.89 1.89
N SER A 73 -11.75 -7.62 1.09
CA SER A 73 -11.60 -9.07 1.22
C SER A 73 -10.14 -9.48 1.14
N LYS A 74 -9.76 -10.56 1.84
CA LYS A 74 -8.43 -11.15 1.76
C LYS A 74 -8.50 -12.67 1.61
N GLU A 75 -7.60 -13.21 0.80
CA GLU A 75 -7.42 -14.65 0.61
C GLU A 75 -5.94 -14.97 0.39
N ALA A 76 -5.54 -16.24 0.50
CA ALA A 76 -4.20 -16.68 0.15
C ALA A 76 -4.24 -17.46 -1.18
N ASP A 77 -3.29 -17.20 -2.06
CA ASP A 77 -3.14 -17.99 -3.28
C ASP A 77 -2.47 -19.34 -3.02
N VAL A 78 -2.31 -20.15 -4.07
CA VAL A 78 -1.70 -21.49 -3.99
C VAL A 78 -0.23 -21.48 -3.55
N ASN A 79 0.45 -20.32 -3.60
CA ASN A 79 1.83 -20.15 -3.13
C ASN A 79 1.89 -19.60 -1.69
N GLY A 80 0.72 -19.34 -1.07
CA GLY A 80 0.61 -18.74 0.26
C GLY A 80 0.77 -17.22 0.26
N VAL A 81 0.76 -16.55 -0.89
CA VAL A 81 0.77 -15.09 -0.95
C VAL A 81 -0.61 -14.57 -0.60
N VAL A 82 -0.69 -13.62 0.34
CA VAL A 82 -1.95 -12.95 0.66
C VAL A 82 -2.32 -12.01 -0.47
N TRP A 83 -3.56 -12.13 -0.96
CA TRP A 83 -4.20 -11.26 -1.93
C TRP A 83 -5.35 -10.51 -1.28
N GLU A 84 -5.35 -9.19 -1.43
CA GLU A 84 -6.43 -8.32 -0.98
C GLU A 84 -7.24 -7.81 -2.17
N ARG A 85 -8.54 -7.58 -1.99
CA ARG A 85 -9.37 -6.85 -2.95
C ARG A 85 -10.13 -5.77 -2.22
N PHE A 86 -10.00 -4.54 -2.71
CA PHE A 86 -10.53 -3.36 -2.03
C PHE A 86 -10.81 -2.23 -3.02
N ALA A 87 -11.66 -1.28 -2.64
CA ALA A 87 -11.79 0.00 -3.33
C ALA A 87 -10.83 1.02 -2.68
N ALA A 88 -10.49 2.08 -3.41
CA ALA A 88 -9.57 3.11 -2.90
C ALA A 88 -10.01 3.70 -1.54
N GLN A 89 -11.33 3.82 -1.32
CA GLN A 89 -11.89 4.27 -0.05
C GLN A 89 -11.57 3.32 1.10
N HIS A 90 -11.63 1.99 0.91
CA HIS A 90 -11.30 1.04 1.99
C HIS A 90 -9.84 1.18 2.46
N GLN A 91 -8.89 1.40 1.54
CA GLN A 91 -7.50 1.66 1.91
C GLN A 91 -7.35 3.01 2.60
N ALA A 92 -8.12 4.03 2.19
CA ALA A 92 -8.10 5.32 2.86
C ALA A 92 -8.67 5.24 4.29
N ASP A 93 -9.74 4.48 4.48
CA ASP A 93 -10.32 4.22 5.79
C ASP A 93 -9.31 3.51 6.70
N GLU A 94 -8.59 2.50 6.21
CA GLU A 94 -7.52 1.83 6.96
C GLU A 94 -6.38 2.79 7.33
N ILE A 95 -5.90 3.60 6.38
CA ILE A 95 -4.85 4.60 6.63
C ILE A 95 -5.29 5.58 7.73
N ASN A 96 -6.54 6.04 7.68
CA ASN A 96 -7.09 6.97 8.67
C ASN A 96 -7.43 6.31 10.01
N GLU A 97 -7.70 5.00 10.04
CA GLU A 97 -7.88 4.25 11.27
C GLU A 97 -6.55 4.08 12.01
N ILE A 98 -5.47 3.80 11.27
CA ILE A 98 -4.13 3.57 11.84
C ILE A 98 -3.41 4.89 12.14
N TRP A 99 -3.50 5.86 11.24
CA TRP A 99 -2.87 7.19 11.33
C TRP A 99 -3.89 8.30 11.09
N PRO A 100 -4.78 8.60 12.07
CA PRO A 100 -5.86 9.57 11.91
C PRO A 100 -5.40 10.97 11.53
N GLU A 101 -4.19 11.36 11.90
CA GLU A 101 -3.58 12.65 11.58
C GLU A 101 -3.30 12.86 10.09
N THR A 102 -3.27 11.78 9.31
CA THR A 102 -3.05 11.88 7.86
C THR A 102 -4.25 12.50 7.15
N ASN A 103 -5.48 12.29 7.66
CA ASN A 103 -6.73 12.65 7.02
C ASN A 103 -6.69 12.38 5.50
N TYR A 104 -6.23 11.19 5.14
CA TYR A 104 -5.97 10.80 3.78
C TYR A 104 -7.29 10.59 3.03
N HIS A 105 -7.37 11.16 1.83
CA HIS A 105 -8.48 10.97 0.91
C HIS A 105 -7.93 10.41 -0.40
N PRO A 106 -8.52 9.35 -0.95
CA PRO A 106 -8.11 8.83 -2.24
C PRO A 106 -8.55 9.81 -3.34
N GLU A 107 -7.66 10.10 -4.27
CA GLU A 107 -7.98 10.85 -5.51
C GLU A 107 -8.88 10.05 -6.47
#